data_AF-A0A0B1T4G6-F1
#
_entry.id   AF-A0A0B1T4G6-F1
#
_cell.length_a   1.000
_cell.length_b   1.000
_cell.length_c   1.000
_cell.angle_alpha   90.00
_cell.angle_beta   90.00
_cell.angle_gamma   90.00
#
_symmetry.space_group_name_H-M   'P 1'
#
loop_
_entity.id
_entity.type
_entity.pdbx_description
1 polymer ?
#
loop_
_entity_poly.entity_id
_entity_poly.type
_entity_poly.pdbx_seq_one_letter_code
_entity_poly.pdbx_strand_id
1 'polypeptide(L)'
;MTAPQGTNSALLLPKLFARILSALGMTLKKKSENYDDPALSNLFLLNNYNYIAKALEDDEDGLLPVIKEQNTQILSFYRSEIEQYINHYIRRYIFKQKDCVHSGGSLSNRNFSAGTLA
;
A
#
# COMPACT_ATOMS: atom_id res chain seq x y z
N MET A 1 -33.10 26.09 32.41
CA MET A 1 -33.45 26.62 31.08
C MET A 1 -32.22 26.50 30.19
N THR A 2 -32.46 26.01 28.99
CA THR A 2 -31.54 25.36 28.03
C THR A 2 -30.44 26.25 27.46
N ALA A 3 -29.19 25.79 27.51
CA ALA A 3 -28.11 26.27 26.65
C ALA A 3 -27.83 25.19 25.57
N PRO A 4 -27.53 25.60 24.33
CA PRO A 4 -27.81 24.77 23.16
C PRO A 4 -26.79 23.64 23.01
N GLN A 5 -27.32 22.42 22.89
CA GLN A 5 -26.63 21.27 22.30
C GLN A 5 -26.36 21.60 20.83
N GLY A 6 -25.30 22.37 20.56
CA GLY A 6 -24.72 22.48 19.24
C GLY A 6 -24.16 21.12 18.89
N THR A 7 -24.94 20.31 18.19
CA THR A 7 -24.49 19.05 17.61
C THR A 7 -23.15 19.28 16.93
N ASN A 8 -22.12 18.58 17.41
CA ASN A 8 -20.74 18.53 16.93
C ASN A 8 -20.63 18.02 15.48
N SER A 9 -21.39 18.58 14.54
CA SER A 9 -21.41 18.21 13.12
C SER A 9 -20.07 18.43 12.46
N ALA A 10 -19.32 19.46 12.89
CA ALA A 10 -17.93 19.69 12.50
C ALA A 10 -17.00 18.51 12.82
N LEU A 11 -17.28 17.75 13.89
CA LEU A 11 -16.48 16.57 14.25
C LEU A 11 -16.95 15.28 13.56
N LEU A 12 -18.14 15.27 12.95
CA LEU A 12 -18.69 14.07 12.30
C LEU A 12 -17.98 13.78 10.97
N LEU A 13 -17.60 14.82 10.23
CA LEU A 13 -16.92 14.66 8.94
C LEU A 13 -15.54 14.01 9.10
N PRO A 14 -14.61 14.50 9.94
CA PRO A 14 -13.31 13.85 10.11
C PRO A 14 -13.40 12.43 10.68
N LYS A 15 -14.35 12.19 11.60
CA LYS A 15 -14.61 10.85 12.15
C LYS A 15 -15.15 9.88 11.10
N LEU A 16 -16.02 10.34 10.20
CA LEU A 16 -16.49 9.57 9.07
C LEU A 16 -15.36 9.26 8.09
N PHE A 17 -14.52 10.24 7.77
CA PHE A 17 -13.33 10.05 6.93
C PHE A 17 -12.35 9.04 7.52
N ALA A 18 -12.03 9.14 8.80
CA ALA A 18 -11.15 8.16 9.47
C ALA A 18 -11.71 6.74 9.40
N ARG A 19 -13.03 6.57 9.53
CA ARG A 19 -13.71 5.27 9.37
C ARG A 19 -13.64 4.75 7.92
N ILE A 20 -13.87 5.62 6.94
CA ILE A 20 -13.78 5.27 5.51
C ILE A 20 -12.35 4.84 5.16
N LEU A 21 -11.34 5.61 5.58
CA LEU A 21 -9.93 5.31 5.32
C LEU A 21 -9.49 4.01 6.01
N SER A 22 -9.98 3.74 7.22
CA SER A 22 -9.74 2.48 7.91
C SER A 22 -10.36 1.29 7.17
N ALA A 23 -11.62 1.41 6.75
CA ALA A 23 -12.32 0.36 5.99
C ALA A 23 -11.65 0.11 4.62
N LEU A 24 -11.22 1.18 3.95
CA LEU A 24 -10.47 1.10 2.70
C LEU A 24 -9.13 0.39 2.91
N GLY A 25 -8.37 0.76 3.95
CA GLY A 25 -7.11 0.12 4.30
C GLY A 25 -7.25 -1.39 4.53
N MET A 26 -8.26 -1.82 5.31
CA MET A 26 -8.55 -3.24 5.52
C MET A 26 -8.94 -3.96 4.23
N THR A 27 -9.75 -3.32 3.38
CA THR A 27 -10.18 -3.90 2.10
C THR A 27 -9.01 -4.10 1.15
N LEU A 28 -8.08 -3.13 1.10
CA LEU A 28 -6.87 -3.22 0.30
C LEU A 28 -5.95 -4.33 0.79
N LYS A 29 -5.74 -4.49 2.11
CA LYS A 29 -4.97 -5.60 2.68
C LYS A 29 -5.59 -6.95 2.34
N LYS A 30 -6.91 -7.10 2.49
CA LYS A 30 -7.60 -8.32 2.09
C LYS A 30 -7.49 -8.62 0.60
N LYS A 31 -7.53 -7.60 -0.26
CA LYS A 31 -7.33 -7.77 -1.72
C LYS A 31 -5.89 -8.13 -2.06
N SER A 32 -4.91 -7.63 -1.32
CA SER A 32 -3.50 -7.92 -1.60
C SER A 32 -3.12 -9.37 -1.28
N GLU A 33 -3.87 -10.04 -0.39
CA GLU A 33 -3.70 -11.47 -0.07
C GLU A 33 -4.05 -12.39 -1.26
N ASN A 34 -4.78 -11.90 -2.27
CA ASN A 34 -5.12 -12.68 -3.46
C ASN A 34 -3.97 -12.80 -4.47
N TYR A 35 -2.84 -12.11 -4.25
CA TYR A 35 -1.66 -12.23 -5.12
C TYR A 35 -0.76 -13.36 -4.62
N ASP A 36 -0.51 -14.34 -5.48
CA ASP A 36 0.42 -15.44 -5.18
C ASP A 36 1.88 -14.97 -5.04
N ASP A 37 2.29 -13.94 -5.81
CA ASP A 37 3.62 -13.34 -5.67
C ASP A 37 3.61 -12.25 -4.59
N PRO A 38 4.34 -12.41 -3.48
CA PRO A 38 4.45 -11.40 -2.44
C PRO A 38 5.00 -10.06 -2.95
N ALA A 39 5.81 -10.05 -4.02
CA ALA A 39 6.30 -8.81 -4.61
C ALA A 39 5.17 -7.99 -5.27
N LEU A 40 4.25 -8.67 -5.95
CA LEU A 40 3.06 -8.04 -6.55
C LEU A 40 2.08 -7.56 -5.48
N SER A 41 1.90 -8.35 -4.42
CA SER A 41 1.11 -7.97 -3.24
C SER A 41 1.60 -6.66 -2.62
N ASN A 42 2.93 -6.57 -2.38
CA ASN A 42 3.55 -5.36 -1.83
C ASN A 42 3.48 -4.17 -2.77
N LEU A 43 3.69 -4.37 -4.08
CA LEU A 43 3.58 -3.30 -5.08
C LEU A 43 2.15 -2.75 -5.18
N PHE A 44 1.15 -3.62 -5.12
CA PHE A 44 -0.26 -3.23 -5.09
C PHE A 44 -0.55 -2.33 -3.87
N LEU A 45 -0.15 -2.74 -2.66
CA LEU A 45 -0.38 -1.95 -1.45
C LEU A 45 0.37 -0.62 -1.50
N LEU A 46 1.63 -0.64 -1.94
CA LEU A 46 2.46 0.55 -2.11
C LEU A 46 1.78 1.58 -3.02
N ASN A 47 1.34 1.15 -4.21
CA ASN A 47 0.71 2.05 -5.18
C ASN A 47 -0.57 2.69 -4.62
N ASN A 48 -1.42 1.87 -3.99
CA ASN A 48 -2.69 2.37 -3.44
C ASN A 48 -2.48 3.30 -2.24
N TYR A 49 -1.58 2.98 -1.32
CA TYR A 49 -1.30 3.84 -0.16
C TYR A 49 -0.60 5.13 -0.56
N ASN A 50 0.30 5.10 -1.54
CA ASN A 50 0.90 6.30 -2.10
C ASN A 50 -0.13 7.20 -2.80
N TYR A 51 -1.10 6.61 -3.52
CA TYR A 51 -2.20 7.38 -4.11
C TYR A 51 -3.06 8.06 -3.04
N ILE A 52 -3.44 7.32 -1.98
CA ILE A 52 -4.21 7.87 -0.86
C ILE A 52 -3.43 8.98 -0.17
N ALA A 53 -2.14 8.78 0.13
CA ALA A 53 -1.31 9.79 0.75
C ALA A 53 -1.22 11.08 -0.09
N LYS A 54 -1.04 10.95 -1.41
CA LYS A 54 -1.04 12.09 -2.33
C LYS A 54 -2.38 12.81 -2.39
N ALA A 55 -3.50 12.07 -2.46
CA ALA A 55 -4.84 12.66 -2.43
C ALA A 55 -5.15 13.35 -1.08
N LEU A 56 -4.53 12.87 0.01
CA LEU A 56 -4.56 13.53 1.32
C LEU A 56 -3.51 14.62 1.48
N GLU A 57 -2.62 14.84 0.50
CA GLU A 57 -1.60 15.89 0.48
C GLU A 57 -1.97 17.04 -0.48
N ASP A 58 -2.91 16.80 -1.39
CA ASP A 58 -3.41 17.79 -2.34
C ASP A 58 -4.32 18.81 -1.63
N ASP A 59 -3.90 20.07 -1.63
CA ASP A 59 -4.58 21.16 -0.92
C ASP A 59 -5.79 21.72 -1.70
N GLU A 60 -5.92 21.39 -2.99
CA GLU A 60 -6.99 21.87 -3.89
C GLU A 60 -8.36 21.22 -3.58
N ASP A 61 -8.39 19.99 -3.07
CA ASP A 61 -9.63 19.23 -2.81
C ASP A 61 -10.21 19.43 -1.39
N GLY A 62 -9.68 20.36 -0.59
CA GLY A 62 -10.30 20.85 0.66
C GLY A 62 -10.47 19.83 1.80
N LEU A 63 -9.98 18.59 1.65
CA LEU A 63 -10.11 17.53 2.65
C LEU A 63 -9.07 17.63 3.77
N LEU A 64 -7.90 18.17 3.40
CA LEU A 64 -6.69 18.27 4.19
C LEU A 64 -6.83 19.19 5.40
N PRO A 65 -7.43 20.39 5.31
CA PRO A 65 -7.64 21.27 6.45
C PRO A 65 -8.58 20.65 7.49
N VAL A 66 -9.64 19.96 7.01
CA VAL A 66 -10.68 19.34 7.83
C VAL A 66 -10.16 18.09 8.56
N ILE A 67 -9.27 17.32 7.93
CA ILE A 67 -8.68 16.11 8.52
C ILE A 67 -7.45 16.43 9.39
N LYS A 68 -6.62 17.42 9.04
CA LYS A 68 -5.45 17.85 9.83
C LYS A 68 -5.84 18.35 11.23
N GLU A 69 -6.98 19.03 11.36
CA GLU A 69 -7.43 19.58 12.65
C GLU A 69 -7.73 18.50 13.71
N GLN A 70 -8.08 17.28 13.29
CA GLN A 70 -8.43 16.19 14.20
C GLN A 70 -7.47 15.01 14.21
N ASN A 71 -6.68 14.79 13.16
CA ASN A 71 -5.85 13.60 13.06
C ASN A 71 -4.54 13.87 12.33
N THR A 72 -3.70 14.71 12.94
CA THR A 72 -2.34 15.04 12.47
C THR A 72 -1.45 13.80 12.22
N GLN A 73 -1.80 12.65 12.81
CA GLN A 73 -1.06 11.40 12.70
C GLN A 73 -1.41 10.56 11.46
N ILE A 74 -2.48 10.89 10.71
CA ILE A 74 -2.93 10.05 9.61
C ILE A 74 -1.93 10.03 8.44
N LEU A 75 -1.32 11.17 8.13
CA LEU A 75 -0.28 11.27 7.11
C LEU A 75 0.98 10.51 7.54
N SER A 76 1.37 10.60 8.82
CA SER A 76 2.50 9.82 9.33
C SER A 76 2.24 8.31 9.29
N PHE A 77 1.00 7.87 9.53
CA PHE A 77 0.61 6.46 9.38
C PHE A 77 0.81 5.98 7.94
N TYR A 78 0.24 6.70 6.96
CA TYR A 78 0.40 6.32 5.55
C TYR A 78 1.85 6.35 5.09
N ARG A 79 2.63 7.36 5.52
CA ARG A 79 4.08 7.41 5.24
C ARG A 79 4.82 6.20 5.82
N SER A 80 4.51 5.81 7.06
CA SER A 80 5.11 4.64 7.69
C SER A 80 4.74 3.33 6.98
N GLU A 81 3.47 3.14 6.59
CA GLU A 81 3.05 1.97 5.83
C GLU A 81 3.76 1.93 4.47
N ILE A 82 3.84 3.06 3.75
CA ILE A 82 4.58 3.16 2.47
C ILE A 82 6.03 2.74 2.64
N GLU A 83 6.74 3.26 3.65
CA GLU A 83 8.13 2.87 3.94
C GLU A 83 8.26 1.38 4.24
N GLN A 84 7.33 0.81 5.01
CA GLN A 84 7.32 -0.61 5.33
C GLN A 84 7.19 -1.46 4.06
N TYR A 85 6.23 -1.16 3.18
CA TYR A 85 6.01 -1.94 1.96
C TYR A 85 7.13 -1.77 0.92
N ILE A 86 7.77 -0.59 0.82
CA ILE A 86 8.99 -0.40 0.03
C ILE A 86 10.10 -1.32 0.53
N ASN A 87 10.34 -1.36 1.84
CA ASN A 87 11.39 -2.20 2.43
C ASN A 87 11.11 -3.70 2.19
N HIS A 88 9.86 -4.14 2.30
CA HIS A 88 9.49 -5.53 2.00
C HIS A 88 9.70 -5.88 0.53
N TYR A 89 9.27 -5.00 -0.38
CA TYR A 89 9.46 -5.19 -1.82
C TYR A 89 10.95 -5.30 -2.17
N ILE A 90 11.78 -4.34 -1.73
CA ILE A 90 13.21 -4.31 -2.00
C ILE A 90 13.91 -5.55 -1.43
N ARG A 91 13.61 -5.94 -0.19
CA ARG A 91 14.18 -7.16 0.41
C ARG A 91 13.83 -8.40 -0.38
N ARG A 92 12.56 -8.55 -0.80
CA ARG A 92 12.11 -9.73 -1.56
C ARG A 92 12.76 -9.78 -2.94
N TYR A 93 12.87 -8.62 -3.61
CA TYR A 93 13.53 -8.49 -4.90
C TYR A 93 15.03 -8.85 -4.83
N ILE A 94 15.76 -8.29 -3.86
CA ILE A 94 17.19 -8.57 -3.65
C ILE A 94 17.40 -10.05 -3.27
N PHE A 95 16.54 -10.62 -2.43
CA PHE A 95 16.64 -12.02 -2.02
C PHE A 95 16.44 -12.97 -3.19
N LYS A 96 15.40 -12.77 -4.02
CA LYS A 96 15.23 -13.55 -5.27
C LYS A 96 16.45 -13.46 -6.18
N GLN A 97 17.08 -12.29 -6.30
CA GLN A 97 18.28 -12.12 -7.12
C GLN A 97 19.48 -12.90 -6.53
N LYS A 98 19.66 -12.90 -5.21
CA LYS A 98 20.70 -13.68 -4.54
C LYS A 98 20.48 -15.20 -4.66
N ASP A 99 19.24 -15.66 -4.56
CA ASP A 99 18.90 -17.09 -4.75
C ASP A 99 19.18 -17.54 -6.19
N CYS A 100 18.85 -16.71 -7.20
CA CYS A 100 19.20 -16.98 -8.59
C CYS A 100 20.72 -17.04 -8.80
N VAL A 101 21.50 -16.21 -8.11
CA VAL A 101 22.97 -16.19 -8.21
C VAL A 101 23.60 -17.39 -7.49
N HIS A 102 23.06 -17.84 -6.34
CA HIS A 102 23.55 -19.03 -5.63
C HIS A 102 23.08 -20.36 -6.22
N SER A 103 21.93 -20.39 -6.89
CA SER A 103 21.42 -21.60 -7.56
C SER A 103 21.99 -21.80 -8.97
N GLY A 104 22.83 -20.88 -9.46
CA GLY A 104 23.51 -20.93 -10.76
C GLY A 104 24.74 -21.84 -10.84
N GLY A 105 24.84 -22.85 -9.97
CA GLY A 105 25.93 -23.83 -9.93
C GLY A 105 25.58 -25.21 -10.49
N SER A 106 24.75 -25.32 -11.53
CA SER A 106 24.71 -26.52 -12.37
C SER A 106 24.03 -26.24 -13.71
N LEU A 107 24.81 -25.79 -14.69
CA LEU A 107 24.43 -25.89 -16.10
C LEU A 107 24.51 -27.36 -16.50
N SER A 108 23.43 -28.11 -16.22
CA SER A 108 23.25 -29.44 -16.77
C SER A 108 23.02 -29.29 -18.28
N ASN A 109 24.01 -29.79 -19.02
CA ASN A 109 24.13 -29.81 -20.46
C ASN A 109 22.91 -30.51 -21.10
N ARG A 110 21.86 -29.76 -21.45
CA ARG A 110 20.77 -30.29 -22.27
C ARG A 110 21.16 -30.17 -23.73
N ASN A 111 21.61 -31.30 -24.25
CA ASN A 111 21.80 -31.60 -25.66
C ASN A 111 20.67 -30.98 -26.50
N PHE A 112 21.02 -30.03 -27.35
CA PHE A 112 20.15 -29.53 -28.39
C PHE A 112 20.10 -30.61 -29.48
N SER A 113 19.15 -31.55 -29.36
CA SER A 113 18.79 -32.44 -30.47
C SER A 113 18.10 -31.58 -31.52
N ALA A 114 18.81 -31.31 -32.62
CA ALA A 114 18.21 -30.80 -33.84
C ALA A 114 17.27 -31.88 -34.40
N GLY A 115 15.99 -31.77 -34.04
CA GLY A 115 14.89 -32.55 -34.59
C GLY A 115 13.97 -31.65 -35.41
N THR A 116 14.07 -31.80 -36.73
CA THR A 116 13.08 -31.65 -37.81
C THR A 116 11.71 -31.04 -37.49
N LEU A 117 11.31 -30.06 -38.32
CA LEU A 117 9.99 -29.78 -38.94
C LEU A 117 10.14 -28.37 -39.58
N ALA A 118 9.99 -28.10 -40.87
CA ALA A 118 9.17 -28.68 -41.93
C ALA A 118 9.89 -28.68 -43.30
#